data_AF-A0A9X8YPA3-F1
#
_entry.id   AF-A0A9X8YPA3-F1
#
_cell.length_a   1.000
_cell.length_b   1.000
_cell.length_c   1.000
_cell.angle_alpha   90.00
_cell.angle_beta   90.00
_cell.angle_gamma   90.00
#
_symmetry.space_group_name_H-M   'P 1'
#
loop_
_entity.id
_entity.type
_entity.pdbx_description
1 polymer ?
#
loop_
_entity_poly.entity_id
_entity_poly.type
_entity_poly.pdbx_seq_one_letter_code
_entity_poly.pdbx_strand_id
1 'polypeptide(L)'
;MIHNSLFNPRFGRGLAPALVSTLTELRRCDLPELALGHHPIDGDNIFMDVMTLTTVPAAEKRAEMHQEYIALHLLISGEERIEYGLAGDWHREHPHAENSDLLLLDIKRHPQTLHMTHGMFA
;
A
#
# COMPACT_ATOMS: atom_id res chain seq x y z
N MET A 1 7.89 -3.67 5.34
CA MET A 1 7.72 -2.66 4.28
C MET A 1 8.82 -2.82 3.25
N ILE A 2 8.49 -2.76 1.96
CA ILE A 2 9.45 -2.76 0.85
C ILE A 2 9.03 -1.63 -0.08
N HIS A 3 9.86 -0.60 -0.27
CA HIS A 3 9.53 0.48 -1.19
C HIS A 3 10.54 0.62 -2.34
N ASN A 4 10.05 1.00 -3.51
CA ASN A 4 10.86 1.29 -4.70
C ASN A 4 10.05 2.16 -5.68
N SER A 5 10.50 2.26 -6.93
CA SER A 5 9.77 2.96 -8.00
C SER A 5 9.64 2.09 -9.24
N LEU A 6 8.48 2.16 -9.92
CA LEU A 6 8.27 1.54 -11.24
C LEU A 6 9.25 2.08 -12.30
N PHE A 7 9.80 3.29 -12.10
CA PHE A 7 10.78 3.89 -12.99
C PHE A 7 12.18 3.29 -12.82
N ASN A 8 12.45 2.61 -11.70
CA ASN A 8 13.70 1.88 -11.52
C ASN A 8 13.71 0.67 -12.49
N PRO A 9 14.63 0.58 -13.46
CA PRO A 9 14.66 -0.55 -14.41
C PRO A 9 14.91 -1.91 -13.74
N ARG A 10 15.31 -1.92 -12.47
CA ARG A 10 15.58 -3.14 -11.68
C ARG A 10 14.62 -3.29 -10.49
N PHE A 11 13.45 -2.66 -10.53
CA PHE A 11 12.51 -2.63 -9.40
C PHE A 11 12.17 -4.02 -8.83
N GLY A 12 12.15 -5.06 -9.68
CA GLY A 12 11.77 -6.42 -9.30
C GLY A 12 12.87 -7.26 -8.63
N ARG A 13 14.11 -6.75 -8.49
CA ARG A 13 15.19 -7.56 -7.89
C ARG A 13 14.91 -7.82 -6.41
N GLY A 14 14.85 -9.10 -6.04
CA GLY A 14 14.62 -9.55 -4.66
C GLY A 14 13.14 -9.58 -4.25
N LEU A 15 12.21 -9.27 -5.16
CA LEU A 15 10.77 -9.39 -4.91
C LEU A 15 10.26 -10.80 -5.26
N ALA A 16 9.16 -11.19 -4.63
CA ALA A 16 8.46 -12.42 -4.98
C ALA A 16 7.95 -12.38 -6.43
N PRO A 17 7.90 -13.51 -7.16
CA PRO A 17 7.47 -13.55 -8.56
C PRO A 17 6.10 -12.93 -8.82
N ALA A 18 5.12 -13.13 -7.92
CA ALA A 18 3.80 -12.54 -8.03
C ALA A 18 3.86 -11.00 -8.05
N LEU A 19 4.61 -10.39 -7.12
CA LEU A 19 4.84 -8.94 -7.07
C LEU A 19 5.53 -8.43 -8.33
N VAL A 20 6.55 -9.14 -8.82
CA VAL A 20 7.25 -8.76 -10.06
C VAL A 20 6.29 -8.78 -11.25
N SER A 21 5.44 -9.81 -11.37
CA SER A 21 4.46 -9.93 -12.45
C SER A 21 3.45 -8.78 -12.39
N THR A 22 2.82 -8.55 -11.24
CA THR A 22 1.84 -7.48 -11.04
C THR A 22 2.43 -6.10 -11.33
N LEU A 23 3.60 -5.78 -10.78
CA LEU A 23 4.27 -4.49 -11.02
C LEU A 23 4.71 -4.33 -12.47
N THR A 24 5.06 -5.41 -13.17
CA THR A 24 5.43 -5.37 -14.59
C THR A 24 4.21 -5.05 -15.46
N GLU A 25 3.05 -5.62 -15.16
CA GLU A 25 1.81 -5.28 -15.86
C GLU A 25 1.37 -3.85 -15.56
N LEU A 26 1.38 -3.42 -14.30
CA LEU A 26 1.06 -2.04 -13.91
C LEU A 26 1.96 -1.01 -14.59
N ARG A 27 3.25 -1.33 -14.80
CA ARG A 27 4.18 -0.47 -15.54
C ARG A 27 3.81 -0.28 -17.03
N ARG A 28 3.05 -1.21 -17.61
CA ARG A 28 2.58 -1.14 -19.00
C ARG A 28 1.23 -0.45 -19.14
N CYS A 29 0.48 -0.35 -18.05
CA CYS A 29 -0.81 0.35 -18.00
C CYS A 29 -0.62 1.87 -18.08
N ASP A 30 -1.60 2.54 -18.68
CA ASP A 30 -1.74 4.00 -18.56
C ASP A 30 -2.39 4.31 -17.21
N LEU A 31 -1.57 4.32 -16.14
CA LEU A 31 -2.05 4.44 -14.75
C LEU A 31 -2.93 5.67 -14.50
N PRO A 32 -2.64 6.87 -15.05
CA PRO A 32 -3.51 8.04 -14.89
C PRO A 32 -4.92 7.88 -15.45
N GLU A 33 -5.11 7.00 -16.44
CA GLU A 33 -6.41 6.76 -17.11
C GLU A 33 -7.19 5.59 -16.50
N LEU A 34 -6.67 4.96 -15.44
CA LEU A 34 -7.39 3.90 -14.74
C LEU A 34 -8.69 4.43 -14.13
N ALA A 35 -9.81 3.75 -14.41
CA ALA A 35 -11.08 4.07 -13.80
C ALA A 35 -11.01 3.88 -12.27
N LEU A 36 -11.68 4.77 -11.52
CA LEU A 36 -11.81 4.61 -10.07
C LEU A 36 -12.63 3.36 -9.72
N GLY A 37 -12.27 2.71 -8.62
CA GLY A 37 -12.97 1.54 -8.09
C GLY A 37 -12.11 0.28 -8.06
N HIS A 38 -12.80 -0.85 -7.92
CA HIS A 38 -12.19 -2.17 -7.72
C HIS A 38 -11.89 -2.86 -9.05
N HIS A 39 -10.66 -3.36 -9.18
CA HIS A 39 -10.16 -4.06 -10.37
C HIS A 39 -9.60 -5.43 -9.98
N PRO A 40 -10.29 -6.54 -10.27
CA PRO A 40 -9.72 -7.87 -10.09
C PRO A 40 -8.62 -8.11 -11.13
N ILE A 41 -7.46 -8.61 -10.69
CA ILE A 41 -6.31 -8.94 -11.55
C ILE A 41 -6.15 -10.46 -11.67
N ASP A 42 -6.25 -11.17 -10.54
CA ASP A 42 -6.20 -12.64 -10.46
C ASP A 42 -7.27 -13.15 -9.48
N GLY A 43 -8.53 -13.04 -9.89
CA GLY A 43 -9.69 -13.39 -9.05
C GLY A 43 -9.64 -12.64 -7.72
N ASP A 44 -9.70 -13.40 -6.62
CA ASP A 44 -9.62 -12.87 -5.26
C ASP A 44 -8.18 -12.83 -4.72
N ASN A 45 -7.19 -13.39 -5.42
CA ASN A 45 -5.79 -13.45 -4.94
C ASN A 45 -5.05 -12.13 -5.13
N ILE A 46 -5.36 -11.42 -6.22
CA ILE A 46 -4.74 -10.14 -6.56
C ILE A 46 -5.82 -9.25 -7.13
N PHE A 47 -6.05 -8.12 -6.47
CA PHE A 47 -6.97 -7.08 -6.91
C PHE A 47 -6.39 -5.71 -6.55
N MET A 48 -6.91 -4.66 -7.16
CA MET A 48 -6.47 -3.29 -6.98
C MET A 48 -7.66 -2.37 -6.81
N ASP A 49 -7.65 -1.56 -5.77
CA ASP A 49 -8.60 -0.47 -5.59
C ASP A 49 -7.96 0.86 -6.02
N VAL A 50 -8.45 1.42 -7.13
CA VAL A 50 -7.99 2.71 -7.66
C VAL A 50 -8.87 3.81 -7.07
N MET A 51 -8.25 4.75 -6.36
CA MET A 51 -8.97 5.81 -5.65
C MET A 51 -8.24 7.15 -5.74
N THR A 52 -9.01 8.22 -5.53
CA THR A 52 -8.49 9.57 -5.32
C THR A 52 -8.85 10.00 -3.92
N LEU A 53 -7.89 10.56 -3.18
CA LEU A 53 -8.09 11.07 -1.84
C LEU A 53 -7.36 12.40 -1.64
N THR A 54 -7.78 13.15 -0.61
CA THR A 54 -7.01 14.30 -0.11
C THR A 54 -6.28 13.86 1.14
N THR A 55 -4.96 14.04 1.18
CA THR A 55 -4.14 13.69 2.33
C THR A 55 -4.51 14.51 3.55
N VAL A 56 -4.42 13.90 4.72
CA VAL A 56 -4.63 14.55 6.01
C VAL A 56 -3.40 14.36 6.90
N PRO A 57 -3.23 15.17 7.97
CA PRO A 57 -2.21 14.92 8.98
C PRO A 57 -2.31 13.49 9.53
N ALA A 58 -1.16 12.84 9.79
CA ALA A 58 -1.14 11.46 10.27
C ALA A 58 -1.85 11.28 11.62
N ALA A 59 -1.83 12.31 12.48
CA ALA A 59 -2.54 12.30 13.75
C ALA A 59 -4.07 12.21 13.61
N GLU A 60 -4.62 12.47 12.43
CA GLU A 60 -6.05 12.34 12.12
C GLU A 60 -6.42 10.97 11.54
N LYS A 61 -5.44 10.08 11.36
CA LYS A 61 -5.60 8.72 10.82
C LYS A 61 -5.07 7.68 11.81
N ARG A 62 -5.54 6.45 11.63
CA ARG A 62 -5.02 5.27 12.32
C ARG A 62 -4.26 4.40 11.34
N ALA A 63 -3.28 3.66 11.82
CA ALA A 63 -2.55 2.71 11.01
C ALA A 63 -3.44 1.50 10.70
N GLU A 64 -3.29 0.97 9.49
CA GLU A 64 -4.05 -0.17 8.99
C GLU A 64 -3.12 -1.37 8.83
N MET A 65 -3.55 -2.55 9.29
CA MET A 65 -2.83 -3.80 9.12
C MET A 65 -3.77 -4.89 8.66
N HIS A 66 -3.30 -5.69 7.70
CA HIS A 66 -4.00 -6.81 7.10
C HIS A 66 -3.35 -8.13 7.55
N GLN A 67 -4.16 -9.17 7.74
CA GLN A 67 -3.73 -10.51 8.13
C GLN A 67 -3.68 -11.47 6.94
N GLU A 68 -4.66 -11.39 6.03
CA GLU A 68 -4.82 -12.26 4.87
C GLU A 68 -4.08 -11.72 3.66
N TYR A 69 -4.15 -10.41 3.42
CA TYR A 69 -3.52 -9.76 2.28
C TYR A 69 -2.28 -8.94 2.65
N ILE A 70 -1.35 -8.86 1.71
CA ILE A 70 -0.31 -7.83 1.75
C ILE A 70 -0.80 -6.62 0.94
N ALA A 71 -0.59 -5.42 1.48
CA ALA A 71 -0.86 -4.19 0.74
C ALA A 71 0.31 -3.89 -0.20
N LEU A 72 0.00 -3.64 -1.49
CA LEU A 72 0.91 -3.03 -2.44
C LEU A 72 0.38 -1.63 -2.76
N HIS A 73 0.94 -0.61 -2.13
CA HIS A 73 0.51 0.77 -2.37
C HIS A 73 1.30 1.32 -3.56
N LEU A 74 0.64 1.76 -4.64
CA LEU A 74 1.25 2.45 -5.77
C LEU A 74 0.72 3.89 -5.89
N LEU A 75 1.61 4.89 -5.84
CA LEU A 75 1.20 6.29 -5.99
C LEU A 75 1.11 6.69 -7.47
N ILE A 76 -0.13 6.82 -7.98
CA ILE A 76 -0.40 7.14 -9.40
C ILE A 76 -0.14 8.61 -9.71
N SER A 77 -0.44 9.56 -8.82
CA SER A 77 -0.16 10.98 -9.03
C SER A 77 -0.12 11.74 -7.71
N GLY A 78 0.48 12.93 -7.71
CA GLY A 78 0.65 13.74 -6.51
C GLY A 78 1.78 13.25 -5.59
N GLU A 79 1.60 13.52 -4.30
CA GLU A 79 2.55 13.18 -3.24
C GLU A 79 1.77 12.67 -2.03
N GLU A 80 2.32 11.68 -1.34
CA GLU A 80 1.74 11.15 -0.11
C GLU A 80 2.83 10.87 0.92
N ARG A 81 2.53 11.12 2.19
CA ARG A 81 3.40 10.77 3.30
C ARG A 81 2.72 9.67 4.11
N ILE A 82 3.36 8.50 4.18
CA ILE A 82 2.87 7.34 4.93
C ILE A 82 3.73 7.17 6.19
N GLU A 83 3.06 7.03 7.34
CA GLU A 83 3.70 6.57 8.58
C GLU A 83 3.52 5.06 8.73
N TYR A 84 4.59 4.37 9.09
CA TYR A 84 4.55 2.93 9.35
C TYR A 84 5.40 2.56 10.56
N GLY A 85 5.02 1.47 11.23
CA GLY A 85 5.74 0.90 12.35
C GLY A 85 6.30 -0.48 12.00
N LEU A 86 7.36 -0.90 12.69
CA LEU A 86 7.84 -2.28 12.61
C LEU A 86 7.09 -3.16 13.63
N ALA A 87 7.31 -4.47 13.54
CA ALA A 87 6.72 -5.40 14.49
C ALA A 87 7.12 -5.02 15.94
N GLY A 88 6.12 -4.85 16.80
CA GLY A 88 6.30 -4.44 18.20
C GLY A 88 6.20 -2.93 18.46
N ASP A 89 6.11 -2.09 17.41
CA ASP A 89 5.96 -0.64 17.56
C ASP A 89 4.50 -0.17 17.71
N TRP A 90 3.54 -1.06 17.49
CA TRP A 90 2.11 -0.78 17.48
C TRP A 90 1.38 -1.42 18.66
N HIS A 91 0.30 -0.78 19.10
CA HIS A 91 -0.64 -1.32 20.08
C HIS A 91 -2.01 -1.50 19.43
N ARG A 92 -2.66 -2.61 19.75
CA ARG A 92 -4.01 -2.90 19.29
C ARG A 92 -5.03 -2.36 20.28
N GLU A 93 -5.80 -1.36 19.87
CA GLU A 93 -6.83 -0.78 20.74
C GLU A 93 -8.18 -1.49 20.63
N HIS A 94 -8.46 -2.19 19.53
CA HIS A 94 -9.79 -2.79 19.29
C HIS A 94 -9.74 -4.28 18.88
N PRO A 95 -10.74 -5.08 19.31
CA PRO A 95 -10.94 -6.44 18.80
C PRO A 95 -11.11 -6.45 17.28
N HIS A 96 -10.79 -7.59 16.65
CA HIS A 96 -11.01 -7.81 15.23
C HIS A 96 -12.51 -7.62 14.93
N ALA A 97 -12.88 -6.84 13.92
CA ALA A 97 -14.23 -6.96 13.39
C ALA A 97 -14.32 -8.35 12.73
N GLU A 98 -15.16 -9.25 13.23
CA GLU A 98 -15.09 -10.71 12.95
C GLU A 98 -15.08 -11.11 11.46
N ASN A 99 -15.37 -10.19 10.53
CA ASN A 99 -15.46 -10.45 9.08
C ASN A 99 -14.70 -9.41 8.20
N SER A 100 -13.62 -8.80 8.68
CA SER A 100 -12.84 -7.85 7.88
C SER A 100 -11.35 -8.05 8.07
N ASP A 101 -10.58 -8.16 6.98
CA ASP A 101 -9.12 -8.25 7.01
C ASP A 101 -8.43 -6.92 7.40
N LEU A 102 -9.12 -6.05 8.15
CA LEU A 102 -8.62 -4.73 8.53
C LEU A 102 -8.51 -4.62 10.05
N LEU A 103 -7.29 -4.36 10.50
CA LEU A 103 -6.98 -4.02 11.88
C LEU A 103 -6.54 -2.57 11.98
N LEU A 104 -7.27 -1.79 12.77
CA LEU A 104 -6.88 -0.42 13.10
C LEU A 104 -5.96 -0.40 14.32
N LEU A 105 -4.84 0.29 14.20
CA LEU A 105 -3.75 0.32 15.15
C LEU A 105 -3.26 1.75 15.39
N ASP A 106 -2.61 1.94 16.53
CA ASP A 106 -1.82 3.12 16.81
C ASP A 106 -0.34 2.75 16.88
N ILE A 107 0.49 3.44 16.11
CA ILE A 107 1.95 3.33 16.18
C ILE A 107 2.41 4.16 17.37
N LYS A 108 2.78 3.50 18.47
CA LYS A 108 3.15 4.18 19.72
C LYS A 108 4.66 4.37 19.86
N ARG A 109 5.48 3.69 19.05
CA ARG A 109 6.94 3.71 19.12
C ARG A 109 7.56 3.82 17.73
N HIS A 110 8.69 4.52 17.65
CA HIS A 110 9.57 4.60 16.48
C HIS A 110 8.89 4.71 15.10
N PRO A 111 7.87 5.59 14.91
CA PRO A 111 7.22 5.71 13.61
C PRO A 111 8.26 6.06 12.55
N GLN A 112 8.26 5.28 11.47
CA GLN A 112 9.02 5.57 10.27
C GLN A 112 8.13 6.34 9.30
N THR A 113 8.74 7.19 8.48
CA THR A 113 8.03 7.97 7.48
C THR A 113 8.54 7.61 6.10
N LEU A 114 7.63 7.31 5.18
CA LEU A 114 7.89 7.19 3.76
C LEU A 114 7.23 8.36 3.04
N HIS A 115 8.03 9.10 2.26
CA HIS A 115 7.52 10.10 1.33
C HIS A 115 7.42 9.46 -0.05
N MET A 116 6.21 9.31 -0.54
CA MET A 116 5.91 8.75 -1.84
C MET A 116 5.69 9.87 -2.86
N THR A 117 6.30 9.70 -4.02
CA THR A 117 6.07 10.51 -5.21
C THR A 117 5.54 9.61 -6.32
N HIS A 118 5.01 10.21 -7.38
CA HIS A 118 4.55 9.52 -8.59
C HIS A 118 5.42 8.32 -8.99
N GLY A 119 4.78 7.17 -9.18
CA GLY A 119 5.40 5.91 -9.59
C GLY A 119 6.14 5.16 -8.50
N MET A 120 6.15 5.64 -7.25
CA MET A 120 6.64 4.87 -6.10
C MET A 120 5.63 3.82 -5.66
N PHE A 121 6.14 2.68 -5.22
CA PHE A 121 5.36 1.66 -4.55
C PHE A 121 5.97 1.28 -3.19
N ALA A 122 5.13 0.78 -2.27
CA ALA A 122 5.49 0.39 -0.90
C ALA A 122 4.75 -0.86 -0.41
#